data_AF-A0A8J3MT22-F1
#
_entry.id   AF-A0A8J3MT22-F1
#
_cell.length_a   1.000
_cell.length_b   1.000
_cell.length_c   1.000
_cell.angle_alpha   90.00
_cell.angle_beta   90.00
_cell.angle_gamma   90.00
#
_symmetry.space_group_name_H-M   'P 1'
#
loop_
_entity.id
_entity.type
_entity.pdbx_description
1 polymer ?
#
loop_
_entity_poly.entity_id
_entity_poly.type
_entity_poly.pdbx_seq_one_letter_code
_entity_poly.pdbx_strand_id
1 'polypeptide(L)'
;MSEQFLFDDFFVAQDASDEGELIEVEINDRLVPVYIKRGLSFEDKAAAKAVGVKQRVKPNGEVEIVSMDEAAFAVELLYRCIVSWPFVYSSGRKVPVSRENIRLMLSEGAEAVAQVLLQRINKKREAKQPFTTPSE
;
A
#
# COMPACT_ATOMS: atom_id res chain seq x y z
N MET A 1 6.63 12.50 -27.86
CA MET A 1 7.78 11.85 -27.22
C MET A 1 7.22 10.67 -26.45
N SER A 2 7.48 9.46 -26.93
CA SER A 2 7.07 8.22 -26.29
C SER A 2 8.02 7.94 -25.12
N GLU A 3 7.51 7.97 -23.89
CA GLU A 3 8.25 7.48 -22.72
C GLU A 3 8.66 6.02 -22.99
N GLN A 4 9.97 5.79 -23.06
CA GLN A 4 10.51 4.45 -23.15
C GLN A 4 10.40 3.82 -21.77
N PHE A 5 9.40 2.96 -21.59
CA PHE A 5 9.30 2.06 -20.45
C PHE A 5 10.58 1.20 -20.40
N LEU A 6 11.43 1.42 -19.40
CA LEU A 6 12.61 0.58 -19.17
C LEU A 6 12.20 -0.66 -18.39
N PHE A 7 12.49 -1.82 -18.97
CA PHE A 7 12.23 -3.16 -18.43
C PHE A 7 12.85 -3.40 -17.03
N ASP A 8 13.83 -2.58 -16.64
CA ASP A 8 14.55 -2.65 -15.36
C ASP A 8 13.74 -2.15 -14.15
N ASP A 9 12.67 -1.35 -14.34
CA ASP A 9 11.81 -0.90 -13.22
C ASP A 9 11.07 -2.05 -12.52
N PHE A 10 11.02 -3.23 -13.15
CA PHE A 10 10.40 -4.45 -12.62
C PHE A 10 11.26 -5.21 -11.59
N PHE A 11 12.58 -5.00 -11.60
CA PHE A 11 13.57 -5.80 -10.86
C PHE A 11 14.41 -5.01 -9.86
N VAL A 12 14.07 -3.74 -9.59
CA VAL A 12 14.73 -2.97 -8.52
C VAL A 12 14.58 -3.75 -7.21
N ALA A 13 15.71 -4.23 -6.69
CA ALA A 13 15.75 -4.93 -5.42
C ALA A 13 15.20 -3.97 -4.36
N GLN A 14 14.25 -4.43 -3.54
CA GLN A 14 13.78 -3.69 -2.37
C GLN A 14 14.90 -3.65 -1.32
N ASP A 15 15.93 -2.84 -1.56
CA ASP A 15 16.90 -2.48 -0.54
C ASP A 15 16.41 -1.25 0.25
N ALA A 16 17.09 -0.93 1.35
CA ALA A 16 16.74 0.20 2.20
C ALA A 16 16.92 1.57 1.53
N SER A 17 17.42 1.61 0.29
CA SER A 17 17.61 2.80 -0.54
C SER A 17 16.56 2.96 -1.65
N ASP A 18 15.61 2.05 -1.80
CA ASP A 18 14.50 2.22 -2.75
C ASP A 18 13.65 3.44 -2.36
N GLU A 19 13.70 4.48 -3.19
CA GLU A 19 12.87 5.67 -3.04
C GLU A 19 11.38 5.38 -3.23
N GLY A 20 11.05 4.19 -3.74
CA GLY A 20 9.70 3.72 -4.00
C GLY A 20 9.21 4.10 -5.39
N GLU A 21 7.89 3.99 -5.56
CA GLU A 21 7.13 4.45 -6.71
C GLU A 21 6.33 5.69 -6.32
N LEU A 22 6.41 6.73 -7.14
CA LEU A 22 5.57 7.91 -6.99
C LEU A 22 4.14 7.62 -7.46
N ILE A 23 3.17 7.89 -6.60
CA ILE A 23 1.76 7.93 -6.93
C ILE A 23 1.18 9.30 -6.61
N GLU A 24 0.26 9.77 -7.45
CA GLU A 24 -0.52 10.96 -7.18
C GLU A 24 -1.84 10.56 -6.54
N VAL A 25 -2.13 11.17 -5.39
CA VAL A 25 -3.32 10.90 -4.60
C VAL A 25 -4.14 12.17 -4.52
N GLU A 26 -5.42 12.09 -4.90
CA GLU A 26 -6.33 13.23 -4.76
C GLU A 26 -6.80 13.38 -3.31
N ILE A 27 -6.52 14.54 -2.71
CA ILE A 27 -6.89 14.90 -1.34
C ILE A 27 -7.43 16.33 -1.37
N ASN A 28 -8.71 16.52 -1.04
CA ASN A 28 -9.37 17.83 -1.06
C ASN A 28 -9.14 18.58 -2.40
N ASP A 29 -9.43 17.92 -3.52
CA ASP A 29 -9.26 18.43 -4.89
C ASP A 29 -7.81 18.81 -5.27
N ARG A 30 -6.82 18.26 -4.54
CA ARG A 30 -5.40 18.45 -4.84
C ARG A 30 -4.71 17.12 -5.05
N LEU A 31 -3.91 17.03 -6.11
CA LEU A 31 -3.01 15.90 -6.34
C LEU A 31 -1.80 16.04 -5.42
N VAL A 32 -1.62 15.03 -4.57
CA VAL A 32 -0.55 14.94 -3.58
C VAL A 32 0.40 13.82 -3.98
N PRO A 33 1.69 14.12 -4.20
CA PRO A 33 2.69 13.11 -4.56
C PRO A 33 3.07 12.28 -3.32
N VAL A 34 2.80 10.98 -3.35
CA VAL A 34 3.14 10.03 -2.28
C VAL A 34 4.06 8.94 -2.85
N TYR A 35 5.16 8.66 -2.17
CA TYR A 35 6.06 7.57 -2.54
C TYR A 35 5.68 6.31 -1.78
N ILE A 36 5.43 5.22 -2.51
CA ILE A 36 5.02 3.94 -1.95
C ILE A 36 6.01 2.83 -2.31
N LYS A 37 6.04 1.75 -1.54
CA LYS A 37 6.82 0.57 -1.90
C LYS A 37 6.35 0.02 -3.25
N ARG A 38 7.31 -0.37 -4.11
CA ARG A 38 7.03 -0.99 -5.43
C ARG A 38 6.25 -2.30 -5.35
N GLY A 39 6.29 -2.95 -4.18
CA GLY A 39 5.54 -4.15 -3.84
C GLY A 39 5.36 -4.27 -2.32
N LEU A 40 4.30 -4.98 -1.91
CA LEU A 40 4.09 -5.33 -0.51
C LEU A 40 4.51 -6.77 -0.27
N SER A 41 5.30 -6.99 0.77
CA SER A 41 5.64 -8.34 1.24
C SER A 41 4.39 -9.07 1.71
N PHE A 42 4.46 -10.41 1.76
CA PHE A 42 3.38 -11.21 2.31
C PHE A 42 3.11 -10.83 3.78
N GLU A 43 4.17 -10.59 4.55
CA GLU A 43 4.10 -10.16 5.95
C GLU A 43 3.38 -8.82 6.11
N ASP A 44 3.68 -7.84 5.26
CA ASP A 44 3.00 -6.55 5.31
C ASP A 44 1.49 -6.67 5.04
N LYS A 45 1.11 -7.52 4.08
CA LYS A 45 -0.31 -7.79 3.77
C LYS A 45 -0.99 -8.54 4.90
N ALA A 46 -0.32 -9.54 5.48
CA ALA A 46 -0.86 -10.33 6.58
C ALA A 46 -1.06 -9.47 7.83
N ALA A 47 -0.09 -8.61 8.15
CA ALA A 47 -0.18 -7.70 9.27
C ALA A 47 -1.26 -6.62 9.07
N ALA A 48 -1.42 -6.09 7.84
CA ALA A 48 -2.54 -5.21 7.52
C ALA A 48 -3.89 -5.90 7.74
N LYS A 49 -4.05 -7.12 7.23
CA LYS A 49 -5.27 -7.92 7.44
C LYS A 49 -5.52 -8.23 8.91
N ALA A 50 -4.49 -8.52 9.70
CA ALA A 50 -4.65 -8.83 11.13
C ALA A 50 -5.24 -7.66 11.92
N VAL A 51 -4.98 -6.41 11.51
CA VAL A 51 -5.53 -5.21 12.16
C VAL A 51 -6.99 -4.98 11.77
N GLY A 52 -7.35 -5.22 10.49
CA GLY A 52 -8.69 -4.94 9.99
C GLY A 52 -9.66 -6.11 10.00
N VAL A 53 -9.20 -7.37 10.07
CA VAL A 53 -10.05 -8.56 9.91
C VAL A 53 -10.09 -9.33 11.23
N LYS A 54 -11.27 -9.41 11.84
CA LYS A 54 -11.50 -10.27 13.00
C LYS A 54 -11.93 -11.65 12.51
N GLN A 55 -11.15 -12.66 12.88
CA GLN A 55 -11.41 -14.05 12.53
C GLN A 55 -11.81 -14.85 13.76
N ARG A 56 -12.69 -15.84 13.58
CA ARG A 56 -13.05 -16.84 14.58
C ARG A 56 -12.86 -18.22 13.97
N VAL A 57 -12.28 -19.14 14.75
CA VAL A 57 -12.20 -20.55 14.38
C VAL A 57 -13.49 -21.23 14.85
N LYS A 58 -14.21 -21.83 13.91
CA LYS A 58 -15.41 -22.63 14.20
C LYS A 58 -15.03 -23.98 14.82
N PRO A 59 -15.96 -24.65 15.53
CA PRO A 59 -15.71 -25.98 16.09
C PRO A 59 -15.32 -27.05 15.06
N ASN A 60 -15.67 -26.85 13.79
CA ASN A 60 -15.29 -27.72 12.66
C ASN A 60 -13.88 -27.43 12.11
N GLY A 61 -13.13 -26.49 12.71
CA GLY A 61 -11.79 -26.10 12.28
C GLY A 61 -11.77 -25.06 11.15
N GLU A 62 -12.93 -24.62 10.64
CA GLU A 62 -12.99 -23.59 9.60
C GLU A 62 -12.77 -22.19 10.19
N VAL A 63 -12.09 -21.32 9.42
CA VAL A 63 -11.90 -19.91 9.78
C VAL A 63 -13.03 -19.08 9.19
N GLU A 64 -13.76 -18.37 10.05
CA GLU A 64 -14.81 -17.44 9.66
C GLU A 64 -14.37 -15.99 9.92
N ILE A 65 -14.62 -15.11 8.95
CA ILE A 65 -14.45 -13.67 9.12
C ILE A 65 -15.69 -13.15 9.85
N VAL A 66 -15.49 -12.69 11.09
CA VAL A 66 -16.56 -12.19 11.98
C VAL A 66 -16.88 -10.73 11.67
N SER A 67 -15.86 -9.92 11.40
CA SER A 67 -16.02 -8.52 11.04
C SER A 67 -14.80 -8.02 10.29
N MET A 68 -15.01 -7.04 9.42
CA MET A 68 -13.95 -6.31 8.73
C MET A 68 -14.07 -4.82 9.02
N ASP A 69 -13.01 -4.22 9.51
CA ASP A 69 -12.82 -2.79 9.66
C ASP A 69 -11.95 -2.32 8.49
N GLU A 70 -12.61 -1.87 7.43
CA GLU A 70 -11.98 -1.45 6.17
C GLU A 70 -11.08 -0.22 6.38
N ALA A 71 -11.51 0.72 7.21
CA ALA A 71 -10.74 1.90 7.55
C ALA A 71 -9.45 1.54 8.30
N ALA A 72 -9.53 0.64 9.30
CA ALA A 72 -8.35 0.18 10.02
C ALA A 72 -7.40 -0.61 9.11
N PHE A 73 -7.93 -1.45 8.21
CA PHE A 73 -7.16 -2.15 7.20
C PHE A 73 -6.44 -1.16 6.26
N ALA A 74 -7.15 -0.17 5.73
CA ALA A 74 -6.62 0.82 4.79
C ALA A 74 -5.49 1.63 5.44
N VAL A 75 -5.70 2.12 6.67
CA VAL A 75 -4.68 2.87 7.42
C VAL A 75 -3.43 2.03 7.68
N GLU A 76 -3.59 0.77 8.08
CA GLU A 76 -2.45 -0.12 8.32
C GLU A 76 -1.70 -0.45 7.01
N LEU A 77 -2.44 -0.66 5.92
CA LEU A 77 -1.86 -0.92 4.62
C LEU A 77 -1.02 0.27 4.13
N LEU A 78 -1.56 1.49 4.24
CA LEU A 78 -0.86 2.71 3.86
C LEU A 78 0.36 2.96 4.75
N TYR A 79 0.23 2.76 6.07
CA TYR A 79 1.35 2.88 7.00
C TYR A 79 2.53 1.99 6.62
N ARG A 80 2.25 0.77 6.15
CA ARG A 80 3.27 -0.19 5.73
C ARG A 80 3.82 0.07 4.34
N CYS A 81 3.07 0.78 3.50
CA CYS A 81 3.42 0.97 2.10
C CYS A 81 4.06 2.32 1.81
N ILE A 82 3.68 3.39 2.51
CA ILE A 82 4.21 4.72 2.27
C ILE A 82 5.67 4.78 2.74
N VAL A 83 6.56 5.09 1.80
CA VAL A 83 7.99 5.35 2.05
C VAL A 83 8.18 6.82 2.45
N SER A 84 7.56 7.74 1.70
CA SER A 84 7.58 9.16 2.02
C SER A 84 6.39 9.91 1.41
N TRP A 85 6.14 11.12 1.93
CA TRP A 85 5.03 11.98 1.50
C TRP A 85 5.41 13.46 1.69
N PRO A 86 4.65 14.43 1.13
CA PRO A 86 5.09 15.80 0.99
C PRO A 86 4.61 16.70 2.15
N PHE A 87 3.99 16.14 3.19
CA PHE A 87 3.42 16.92 4.28
C PHE A 87 4.50 17.46 5.22
N VAL A 88 4.37 18.76 5.54
CA VAL A 88 5.30 19.49 6.40
C VAL A 88 4.47 20.28 7.41
N TYR A 89 4.90 20.30 8.67
CA TYR A 89 4.32 21.17 9.69
C TYR A 89 4.61 22.64 9.37
N SER A 90 3.87 23.57 9.98
CA SER A 90 4.14 25.02 9.88
C SER A 90 5.55 25.42 10.32
N SER A 91 6.20 24.59 11.16
CA SER A 91 7.59 24.75 11.59
C SER A 91 8.63 24.35 10.53
N GLY A 92 8.21 23.86 9.36
CA GLY A 92 9.10 23.36 8.31
C GLY A 92 9.60 21.92 8.53
N ARG A 93 9.20 21.26 9.63
CA ARG A 93 9.54 19.85 9.89
C ARG A 93 8.65 18.91 9.09
N LYS A 94 9.21 17.86 8.50
CA LYS A 94 8.43 16.81 7.81
C LYS A 94 7.48 16.12 8.79
N VAL A 95 6.24 15.90 8.34
CA VAL A 95 5.27 15.09 9.08
C VAL A 95 5.71 13.64 8.97
N PRO A 96 5.88 12.89 10.08
CA PRO A 96 6.27 11.49 10.01
C PRO A 96 5.11 10.63 9.50
N VAL A 97 5.41 9.60 8.72
CA VAL A 97 4.43 8.59 8.30
C VAL A 97 4.05 7.77 9.54
N SER A 98 2.84 7.98 10.04
CA SER A 98 2.29 7.26 11.19
C SER A 98 0.81 7.00 10.96
N ARG A 99 0.25 5.98 11.63
CA ARG A 99 -1.19 5.67 11.55
C ARG A 99 -2.06 6.87 11.89
N GLU A 100 -1.65 7.64 12.89
CA GLU A 100 -2.34 8.85 13.33
C GLU A 100 -2.32 9.92 12.26
N ASN A 101 -1.14 10.22 11.70
CA ASN A 101 -1.03 11.22 10.65
C ASN A 101 -1.71 10.79 9.35
N ILE A 102 -1.74 9.49 9.05
CA ILE A 102 -2.48 8.95 7.90
C ILE A 102 -3.97 9.22 8.07
N ARG A 103 -4.53 8.93 9.26
CA ARG A 103 -5.94 9.25 9.55
C ARG A 103 -6.22 10.75 9.47
N LEU A 104 -5.30 11.57 9.95
CA LEU A 104 -5.49 13.02 9.99
C LEU A 104 -5.37 13.67 8.61
N MET A 105 -4.39 13.25 7.80
CA MET A 105 -4.09 13.87 6.51
C MET A 105 -4.93 13.30 5.37
N LEU A 106 -5.21 11.99 5.39
CA LEU A 106 -5.98 11.34 4.34
C LEU A 106 -7.45 11.23 4.69
N SER A 107 -7.82 11.29 5.98
CA SER A 107 -9.21 11.25 6.46
C SER A 107 -10.05 10.19 5.69
N GLU A 108 -11.20 10.57 5.15
CA GLU A 108 -12.09 9.73 4.33
C GLU A 108 -11.44 9.23 3.03
N GLY A 109 -10.39 9.88 2.54
CA GLY A 109 -9.65 9.49 1.35
C GLY A 109 -8.75 8.26 1.54
N ALA A 110 -8.42 7.87 2.78
CA ALA A 110 -7.48 6.78 3.06
C ALA A 110 -7.88 5.45 2.38
N GLU A 111 -9.17 5.14 2.34
CA GLU A 111 -9.68 3.93 1.68
C GLU A 111 -9.49 3.99 0.16
N ALA A 112 -9.76 5.13 -0.47
CA ALA A 112 -9.54 5.33 -1.90
C ALA A 112 -8.06 5.16 -2.26
N VAL A 113 -7.15 5.73 -1.45
CA VAL A 113 -5.70 5.56 -1.65
C VAL A 113 -5.31 4.08 -1.53
N ALA A 114 -5.81 3.40 -0.50
CA ALA A 114 -5.53 1.99 -0.26
C ALA A 114 -6.03 1.12 -1.42
N GLN A 115 -7.20 1.42 -2.00
CA GLN A 115 -7.73 0.71 -3.16
C GLN A 115 -6.86 0.92 -4.41
N VAL A 116 -6.48 2.16 -4.72
CA VAL A 116 -5.58 2.47 -5.85
C VAL A 116 -4.27 1.70 -5.71
N LEU A 117 -3.72 1.66 -4.50
CA LEU A 117 -2.50 0.94 -4.17
C LEU A 117 -2.64 -0.57 -4.40
N LEU A 118 -3.73 -1.18 -3.92
CA LEU A 118 -4.01 -2.60 -4.13
C LEU A 118 -4.19 -2.94 -5.61
N GLN A 119 -4.90 -2.11 -6.36
CA GLN A 119 -5.09 -2.30 -7.80
C GLN A 119 -3.75 -2.28 -8.55
N ARG A 120 -2.86 -1.33 -8.23
CA ARG A 120 -1.52 -1.27 -8.83
C ARG A 120 -0.69 -2.51 -8.50
N ILE A 121 -0.68 -2.94 -7.25
CA ILE A 121 0.04 -4.15 -6.82
C ILE A 121 -0.50 -5.39 -7.53
N ASN A 122 -1.82 -5.51 -7.69
CA ASN A 122 -2.43 -6.65 -8.37
C ASN A 122 -2.10 -6.65 -9.87
N LYS A 123 -2.17 -5.51 -10.56
CA LYS A 123 -1.76 -5.39 -11.97
C LYS A 123 -0.31 -5.79 -12.19
N LYS A 124 0.61 -5.35 -11.31
CA LYS A 124 2.02 -5.77 -11.38
C LYS A 124 2.20 -7.27 -11.17
N ARG A 125 1.42 -7.89 -10.28
CA ARG A 125 1.46 -9.33 -10.04
C ARG A 125 0.94 -10.13 -11.24
N GLU A 126 -0.17 -9.69 -11.84
CA GLU A 126 -0.74 -10.30 -13.04
C GLU A 126 0.23 -10.22 -14.22
N ALA A 127 0.91 -9.08 -14.40
CA ALA A 127 1.96 -8.92 -15.40
C ALA A 127 3.16 -9.88 -15.20
N LYS A 128 3.37 -10.42 -13.99
CA LYS A 128 4.45 -11.40 -13.70
C LYS A 128 4.03 -12.86 -13.93
N GLN A 129 2.74 -13.15 -14.06
CA GLN A 129 2.23 -14.53 -14.27
C GLN A 129 2.76 -15.23 -15.53
N PRO A 130 2.99 -14.56 -16.68
CA PRO A 130 3.55 -15.21 -17.87
C PRO A 130 5.00 -15.70 -17.69
N PHE A 131 5.70 -15.21 -16.66
CA PHE A 131 7.13 -15.49 -16.43
C PHE A 131 7.36 -16.47 -15.27
N THR A 132 6.32 -16.81 -14.51
CA THR A 132 6.34 -17.95 -13.59
C THR A 132 5.97 -19.20 -14.36
N THR A 133 6.97 -19.85 -14.96
CA THR A 133 6.82 -21.21 -15.52
C THR A 133 6.23 -22.14 -14.46
N PRO A 134 5.25 -22.99 -14.77
CA PRO A 134 4.94 -24.11 -13.88
C PRO A 134 6.22 -24.95 -13.78
N SER A 135 6.75 -25.06 -12.56
CA SER A 135 7.80 -26.03 -12.27
C SER A 135 7.23 -27.43 -12.53
N GLU A 136 7.77 -28.14 -13.52
CA GLU A 136 7.64 -29.61 -13.60
C GLU A 136 8.35 -30.28 -12.41
#